data_AF-A0A2I0NV34-F1
#
_entry.id   AF-A0A2I0NV34-F1
#
_cell.length_a   1.000
_cell.length_b   1.000
_cell.length_c   1.000
_cell.angle_alpha   90.00
_cell.angle_beta   90.00
_cell.angle_gamma   90.00
#
_symmetry.space_group_name_H-M   'P 1'
#
loop_
_entity.id
_entity.type
_entity.pdbx_description
1 polymer ?
#
loop_
_entity_poly.entity_id
_entity_poly.type
_entity_poly.pdbx_seq_one_letter_code
_entity_poly.pdbx_strand_id
1 'polypeptide(L)'
;MNVNWRAISPANNSLAVLSAACEGNGYHLEITDGPLPDITCYSLNSINERFYRDEIAGADCITIVGGPHASACYREVAEYADYVVVGEGEYTLPALLAAIEEG
;
A
#
# COMPACT_ATOMS: atom_id res chain seq x y z
N MET A 1 -3.48 -11.00 -10.40
CA MET A 1 -2.27 -10.24 -9.99
C MET A 1 -1.95 -10.55 -8.52
N ASN A 2 -0.67 -10.61 -8.10
CA ASN A 2 -0.33 -10.78 -6.68
C ASN A 2 -0.34 -9.42 -5.96
N VAL A 3 -0.90 -9.37 -4.75
CA VAL A 3 -0.94 -8.16 -3.92
C VAL A 3 -0.27 -8.42 -2.59
N ASN A 4 0.90 -7.82 -2.40
CA ASN A 4 1.72 -8.01 -1.22
C ASN A 4 1.46 -6.88 -0.23
N TRP A 5 1.41 -7.18 1.06
CA TRP A 5 1.31 -6.23 2.15
C TRP A 5 2.61 -6.20 2.94
N ARG A 6 3.29 -5.06 2.93
CA ARG A 6 4.51 -4.89 3.70
C ARG A 6 4.23 -4.99 5.21
N ALA A 7 4.87 -5.96 5.87
CA ALA A 7 4.75 -6.16 7.31
C ALA A 7 5.36 -5.00 8.11
N ILE A 8 4.49 -4.13 8.63
CA ILE A 8 4.85 -2.98 9.47
C ILE A 8 3.96 -3.04 10.71
N SER A 9 4.53 -3.37 11.88
CA SER A 9 3.74 -3.69 13.09
C SER A 9 2.66 -2.65 13.47
N PRO A 10 2.92 -1.33 13.40
CA PRO A 10 1.89 -0.31 13.65
C PRO A 10 0.72 -0.29 12.66
N ALA A 11 0.77 -1.02 11.54
CA ALA A 11 -0.22 -1.00 10.48
C ALA A 11 -1.17 -2.22 10.50
N ASN A 12 -1.12 -3.07 11.52
CA ASN A 12 -1.95 -4.28 11.60
C ASN A 12 -3.46 -4.01 11.59
N ASN A 13 -3.90 -2.85 12.09
CA ASN A 13 -5.29 -2.43 12.02
C ASN A 13 -5.70 -2.11 10.57
N SER A 14 -4.90 -1.35 9.82
CA SER A 14 -5.13 -1.09 8.40
C SER A 14 -5.11 -2.39 7.61
N LEU A 15 -4.17 -3.30 7.89
CA LEU A 15 -4.14 -4.62 7.28
C LEU A 15 -5.46 -5.37 7.48
N ALA A 16 -5.93 -5.50 8.72
CA ALA A 16 -7.15 -6.25 9.01
C ALA A 16 -8.36 -5.72 8.24
N VAL A 17 -8.52 -4.40 8.16
CA VAL A 17 -9.64 -3.76 7.47
C VAL A 17 -9.50 -3.85 5.95
N LEU A 18 -8.31 -3.57 5.41
CA LEU A 18 -8.06 -3.60 3.97
C LEU A 18 -8.04 -5.01 3.42
N SER A 19 -7.56 -6.01 4.17
CA SER A 19 -7.67 -7.43 3.80
C SER A 19 -9.12 -7.83 3.60
N ALA A 20 -10.01 -7.49 4.54
CA ALA A 20 -11.43 -7.81 4.41
C ALA A 20 -12.08 -7.12 3.19
N ALA A 21 -11.73 -5.85 2.95
CA ALA A 21 -12.24 -5.10 1.80
C ALA A 21 -11.72 -5.66 0.46
N CYS A 22 -10.43 -6.02 0.40
CA CYS A 22 -9.81 -6.62 -0.77
C CYS A 22 -10.37 -8.02 -1.06
N GLU A 23 -10.54 -8.86 -0.03
CA GLU A 23 -11.08 -10.21 -0.17
C GLU A 23 -12.50 -10.19 -0.74
N GLY A 24 -13.34 -9.23 -0.31
CA GLY A 24 -14.67 -9.02 -0.87
C GLY A 24 -14.68 -8.67 -2.37
N ASN A 25 -13.54 -8.23 -2.91
CA ASN A 25 -13.34 -7.89 -4.33
C ASN A 25 -12.41 -8.88 -5.05
N GLY A 26 -12.07 -10.02 -4.43
CA GLY A 26 -11.25 -11.07 -5.06
C GLY A 26 -9.74 -10.89 -4.96
N TYR A 27 -9.26 -9.92 -4.18
CA TYR A 27 -7.83 -9.71 -3.93
C TYR A 27 -7.44 -10.24 -2.54
N HIS A 28 -6.36 -11.03 -2.47
CA HIS A 28 -5.79 -11.47 -1.20
C HIS A 28 -4.49 -10.72 -0.92
N LEU A 29 -4.37 -10.18 0.29
CA LEU A 29 -3.17 -9.46 0.72
C LEU A 29 -2.19 -10.43 1.40
N GLU A 30 -1.10 -10.76 0.71
CA GLU A 30 -0.05 -11.62 1.27
C GLU A 30 0.94 -10.81 2.08
N ILE A 31 1.15 -11.17 3.36
CA ILE A 31 2.06 -10.43 4.24
C ILE A 31 3.52 -10.75 3.87
N THR A 32 4.33 -9.72 3.66
CA THR A 32 5.74 -9.87 3.25
C THR A 32 6.70 -9.01 4.07
N ASP A 33 7.94 -9.46 4.18
CA ASP A 33 9.03 -8.74 4.87
C ASP A 33 9.76 -7.73 3.96
N GLY A 34 9.31 -7.56 2.72
CA GLY A 34 9.90 -6.65 1.73
C GLY A 34 9.04 -6.55 0.46
N PRO A 35 9.44 -5.68 -0.49
CA PRO A 35 8.76 -5.56 -1.77
C PRO A 35 8.93 -6.85 -2.59
N LEU A 36 7.82 -7.32 -3.16
CA LEU A 36 7.77 -8.46 -4.06
C LEU A 36 7.17 -8.05 -5.42
N PRO A 37 7.36 -8.86 -6.49
CA PRO A 37 6.79 -8.57 -7.81
C PRO A 37 5.28 -8.32 -7.80
N ASP A 38 4.79 -7.72 -8.88
CA ASP A 38 3.43 -7.20 -9.06
C ASP A 38 3.16 -5.94 -8.23
N ILE A 39 2.45 -6.05 -7.10
CA ILE A 39 2.08 -4.91 -6.25
C ILE A 39 2.58 -5.12 -4.83
N THR A 40 3.18 -4.09 -4.23
CA THR A 40 3.45 -4.03 -2.78
C THR A 40 2.78 -2.81 -2.14
N CYS A 41 1.90 -3.08 -1.17
CA CYS A 41 1.17 -2.09 -0.39
C CYS A 41 1.91 -1.75 0.91
N TYR A 42 1.95 -0.46 1.24
CA TYR A 42 2.54 0.09 2.46
C TYR A 42 1.49 0.91 3.22
N SER A 43 1.56 0.90 4.55
CA SER A 43 0.80 1.83 5.40
C SER A 43 1.76 2.53 6.35
N LEU A 44 1.98 3.83 6.09
CA LEU A 44 3.00 4.64 6.73
C LEU A 44 2.40 5.65 7.71
N ASN A 45 3.11 5.83 8.82
CA ASN A 45 2.94 6.94 9.75
C ASN A 45 4.23 7.76 9.82
N SER A 46 4.18 8.93 10.44
CA SER A 46 5.33 9.86 10.46
C SER A 46 6.55 9.32 11.22
N ILE A 47 6.41 8.24 11.99
CA ILE A 47 7.53 7.60 12.69
C ILE A 47 8.27 6.66 11.74
N ASN A 48 7.53 5.90 10.92
CA ASN A 48 8.08 4.82 10.13
C ASN A 48 8.41 5.19 8.68
N GLU A 49 7.83 6.27 8.14
CA GLU A 49 7.99 6.63 6.73
C GLU A 49 9.46 6.70 6.28
N ARG A 50 10.31 7.41 7.04
CA ARG A 50 11.74 7.55 6.74
C ARG A 50 12.52 6.24 6.63
N PHE A 51 12.02 5.15 7.20
CA PHE A 51 12.67 3.85 7.14
C PHE A 51 12.31 3.07 5.88
N TYR A 52 11.16 3.40 5.26
CA TYR A 52 10.64 2.70 4.09
C TYR A 52 10.72 3.53 2.81
N ARG A 53 10.98 4.85 2.88
CA ARG A 53 11.12 5.73 1.71
C ARG A 53 12.05 5.17 0.64
N ASP A 54 13.28 4.84 1.01
CA ASP A 54 14.28 4.33 0.05
C ASP A 54 13.92 2.94 -0.48
N GLU A 55 13.26 2.10 0.33
CA GLU A 55 12.76 0.79 -0.08
C GLU A 55 11.67 0.93 -1.15
N ILE A 56 10.73 1.85 -0.96
CA ILE A 56 9.64 2.14 -1.90
C ILE A 56 10.19 2.74 -3.19
N ALA A 57 11.05 3.76 -3.09
CA ALA A 57 11.64 4.46 -4.23
C ALA A 57 12.49 3.54 -5.13
N GLY A 58 13.08 2.50 -4.56
CA GLY A 58 13.93 1.54 -5.25
C GLY A 58 13.26 0.21 -5.59
N ALA A 59 11.96 0.04 -5.32
CA ALA A 59 11.25 -1.19 -5.57
C ALA A 59 11.06 -1.44 -7.07
N ASP A 60 11.31 -2.68 -7.52
CA ASP A 60 11.07 -3.12 -8.91
C ASP A 60 9.65 -3.72 -9.06
N CYS A 61 8.65 -3.05 -8.47
CA CYS A 61 7.24 -3.43 -8.50
C CYS A 61 6.36 -2.18 -8.30
N ILE A 62 5.05 -2.30 -8.54
CA ILE A 62 4.12 -1.20 -8.30
C ILE A 62 3.93 -1.02 -6.79
N THR A 63 4.18 0.19 -6.31
CA THR A 63 4.05 0.55 -4.91
C THR A 63 2.78 1.35 -4.66
N ILE A 64 1.97 0.91 -3.70
CA ILE A 64 0.77 1.62 -3.25
C ILE A 64 0.96 2.00 -1.79
N VAL A 65 0.96 3.30 -1.49
CA VAL A 65 1.24 3.80 -0.13
C VAL A 65 0.01 4.48 0.45
N GLY A 66 -0.43 4.01 1.62
CA GLY A 66 -1.49 4.60 2.43
C GLY A 66 -1.04 4.91 3.85
N GLY A 67 -2.00 5.11 4.75
CA GLY A 67 -1.77 5.42 6.16
C GLY A 67 -1.77 6.93 6.46
N PRO A 68 -1.66 7.30 7.75
CA PRO A 68 -1.82 8.68 8.19
C PRO A 68 -0.76 9.63 7.63
N HIS A 69 0.47 9.17 7.40
CA HIS A 69 1.50 10.01 6.78
C HIS A 69 1.19 10.25 5.30
N ALA A 70 0.88 9.18 4.56
CA ALA A 70 0.50 9.28 3.16
C ALA A 70 -0.74 10.16 2.94
N SER A 71 -1.67 10.17 3.90
CA SER A 71 -2.84 11.05 3.85
C SER A 71 -2.50 12.52 4.08
N ALA A 72 -1.58 12.81 5.02
CA ALA A 72 -1.20 14.18 5.36
C ALA A 72 -0.19 14.80 4.39
N CYS A 73 0.72 13.98 3.85
CA CYS A 73 1.87 14.38 3.03
C CYS A 73 1.82 13.74 1.63
N TYR A 74 0.62 13.50 1.08
CA TYR A 74 0.42 12.72 -0.15
C TYR A 74 1.26 13.18 -1.35
N ARG A 75 1.54 14.49 -1.47
CA ARG A 75 2.37 15.02 -2.56
C ARG A 75 3.82 14.58 -2.45
N GLU A 76 4.36 14.56 -1.24
CA GLU A 76 5.73 14.10 -0.97
C GLU A 76 5.84 12.59 -1.16
N VAL A 77 4.81 11.84 -0.73
CA VAL A 77 4.76 10.39 -0.93
C VAL A 77 4.70 10.02 -2.41
N ALA A 78 3.95 10.78 -3.21
CA ALA A 78 3.85 10.58 -4.66
C ALA A 78 5.16 10.89 -5.42
N GLU A 79 6.18 11.48 -4.78
CA GLU A 79 7.50 11.64 -5.40
C GLU A 79 8.30 10.33 -5.43
N TYR A 80 7.94 9.36 -4.60
CA TYR A 80 8.68 8.10 -4.46
C TYR A 80 7.82 6.83 -4.51
N ALA A 81 6.50 6.94 -4.56
CA ALA A 81 5.57 5.83 -4.73
C ALA A 81 4.76 5.96 -6.02
N ASP A 82 4.36 4.85 -6.62
CA ASP A 82 3.56 4.84 -7.86
C ASP A 82 2.13 5.35 -7.61
N TYR A 83 1.53 4.93 -6.50
CA TYR A 83 0.20 5.38 -6.09
C TYR A 83 0.13 5.73 -4.60
N VAL A 84 -0.70 6.73 -4.29
CA VAL A 84 -0.98 7.15 -2.92
C VAL A 84 -2.47 7.07 -2.65
N VAL A 85 -2.85 6.33 -1.61
CA VAL A 85 -4.25 6.28 -1.11
C VAL A 85 -4.39 7.26 0.04
N VAL A 86 -5.22 8.29 -0.16
CA VAL A 86 -5.46 9.37 0.80
C VAL A 86 -6.76 9.12 1.55
N GLY A 87 -6.69 9.13 2.89
CA GLY A 87 -7.83 8.84 3.75
C GLY A 87 -8.11 7.35 3.88
N GLU A 88 -9.40 6.99 3.94
CA GLU A 88 -9.86 5.61 4.07
C GLU A 88 -9.68 4.84 2.74
N GLY A 89 -9.15 3.63 2.83
CA GLY A 89 -8.68 2.85 1.68
C GLY A 89 -9.59 1.70 1.26
N GLU A 90 -10.62 1.39 2.03
CA GLU A 90 -11.47 0.19 1.88
C GLU A 90 -12.21 0.15 0.57
N TYR A 91 -12.57 1.31 0.03
CA TYR A 91 -13.15 1.42 -1.30
C TYR A 91 -12.07 1.67 -2.37
N THR A 92 -11.13 2.56 -2.07
CA THR A 92 -10.15 3.06 -3.03
C THR A 92 -9.12 2.00 -3.43
N LEU A 93 -8.60 1.22 -2.48
CA LEU A 93 -7.58 0.22 -2.76
C LEU A 93 -8.11 -0.88 -3.69
N PRO A 94 -9.25 -1.56 -3.42
CA PRO A 94 -9.79 -2.55 -4.35
C PRO A 94 -10.10 -1.98 -5.74
N ALA A 95 -10.65 -0.75 -5.80
CA ALA A 95 -10.95 -0.10 -7.08
C ALA A 95 -9.67 0.22 -7.87
N LEU A 96 -8.60 0.63 -7.20
CA LEU A 96 -7.29 0.86 -7.82
C LEU A 96 -6.68 -0.46 -8.32
N LEU A 97 -6.76 -1.53 -7.53
CA LEU A 97 -6.27 -2.86 -7.93
C LEU A 97 -7.00 -3.36 -9.19
N ALA A 98 -8.32 -3.17 -9.26
CA ALA A 98 -9.11 -3.50 -10.44
C ALA A 98 -8.69 -2.69 -11.67
N ALA A 99 -8.49 -1.38 -11.50
CA ALA A 99 -8.03 -0.52 -12.59
C ALA A 99 -6.63 -0.92 -13.10
N ILE A 100 -5.71 -1.29 -12.21
CA ILE A 100 -4.37 -1.77 -12.59
C ILE A 100 -4.45 -3.11 -13.35
N GLU A 101 -5.35 -4.00 -12.94
CA GLU A 101 -5.54 -5.31 -13.59
C GLU A 101 -6.20 -5.19 -14.97
N GLU A 102 -7.05 -4.18 -15.18
CA GLU A 102 -7.71 -3.89 -16.46
C GLU A 102 -6.80 -3.17 -17.49
N GLY A 103 -5.78 -2.44 -17.02
CA GLY A 103 -4.83 -1.67 -17.83
C GLY A 103 -5.33 -0.31 -18.29
#